data_AF-A0A3P7ITM8-F1
#
_entry.id   AF-A0A3P7ITM8-F1
#
_cell.length_a   1.000
_cell.length_b   1.000
_cell.length_c   1.000
_cell.angle_alpha   90.00
_cell.angle_beta   90.00
_cell.angle_gamma   90.00
#
_symmetry.space_group_name_H-M   'P 1'
#
loop_
_entity.id
_entity.type
_entity.pdbx_description
1 polymer ?
#
loop_
_entity_poly.entity_id
_entity_poly.type
_entity_poly.pdbx_seq_one_letter_code
_entity_poly.pdbx_strand_id
1 'polypeptide(L)'
;MYNCSFQNLQLSQHKDKSPSFSTFMFANPPMRNIIKFFFFNITNPDEMIYGSAKPRLIETKAYAIIETEQKKYLKFSEDNDELFYQNYKRFVINDEFTCPDCSWNDIVTVPNPTGIGAASAIYDPQYQMTPVARRIFAFGLLLVGEYPFMWVALSHTVKEILFDGYNDALLDVGHSKVSQTKLLGKSFSNDYAVLAPA
;
A
#
# COMPACT_ATOMS: atom_id res chain seq x y z
N MET A 1 -27.52 -39.05 5.02
CA MET A 1 -26.13 -38.72 5.36
C MET A 1 -25.33 -38.70 4.07
N TYR A 2 -24.94 -37.53 3.59
CA TYR A 2 -24.08 -37.43 2.41
C TYR A 2 -22.66 -37.81 2.84
N ASN A 3 -22.16 -38.90 2.26
CA ASN A 3 -20.83 -39.42 2.54
C ASN A 3 -19.81 -38.50 1.88
N CYS A 4 -19.34 -37.47 2.61
CA CYS A 4 -18.27 -36.60 2.15
C CYS A 4 -16.95 -37.37 2.24
N SER A 5 -16.66 -38.17 1.21
CA SER A 5 -15.33 -38.73 1.00
C SER A 5 -14.41 -37.56 0.70
N PHE A 6 -13.57 -37.16 1.66
CA PHE A 6 -12.47 -36.22 1.42
C PHE A 6 -11.48 -36.88 0.47
N GLN A 7 -11.72 -36.75 -0.84
CA GLN A 7 -10.67 -36.95 -1.83
C GLN A 7 -9.55 -35.95 -1.51
N ASN A 8 -8.30 -36.42 -1.55
CA ASN A 8 -7.12 -35.61 -1.29
C ASN A 8 -7.27 -34.25 -1.98
N LEU A 9 -7.20 -33.17 -1.20
CA LEU A 9 -7.31 -31.78 -1.66
C LEU A 9 -6.07 -31.41 -2.47
N GLN A 10 -5.92 -32.03 -3.64
CA GLN A 10 -4.85 -31.77 -4.58
C GLN A 10 -5.34 -30.81 -5.65
N LEU A 11 -4.54 -29.77 -5.87
CA LEU A 11 -4.71 -28.90 -7.03
C LEU A 11 -4.30 -29.72 -8.25
N SER A 12 -5.27 -29.96 -9.13
CA SER A 12 -5.09 -30.76 -10.33
C SER A 12 -5.96 -30.24 -11.47
N GLN A 13 -5.63 -30.68 -12.68
CA GLN A 13 -6.36 -30.38 -13.90
C GLN A 13 -6.81 -31.68 -14.57
N HIS A 14 -8.02 -31.69 -15.13
CA HIS A 14 -8.54 -32.79 -15.91
C HIS A 14 -7.89 -32.84 -17.31
N LYS A 15 -8.00 -33.97 -18.01
CA LYS A 15 -7.41 -34.17 -19.35
C LYS A 15 -7.92 -33.17 -20.40
N ASP A 16 -9.11 -32.62 -20.20
CA ASP A 16 -9.74 -31.59 -21.04
C ASP A 16 -9.27 -30.16 -20.70
N LYS A 17 -8.29 -30.01 -19.81
CA LYS A 17 -7.77 -28.76 -19.25
C LYS A 17 -8.74 -28.04 -18.30
N SER A 18 -9.86 -28.63 -17.91
CA SER A 18 -10.73 -28.06 -16.88
C SER A 18 -10.11 -28.21 -15.48
N PRO A 19 -10.25 -27.21 -14.58
CA PRO A 19 -9.74 -27.32 -13.22
C PRO A 19 -10.56 -28.33 -12.41
N SER A 20 -9.89 -29.12 -11.56
CA SER A 20 -10.58 -29.92 -10.55
C SER A 20 -11.33 -29.02 -9.56
N PHE A 21 -12.26 -29.60 -8.78
CA PHE A 21 -13.02 -28.86 -7.78
C PHE A 21 -12.12 -28.09 -6.79
N SER A 22 -11.06 -28.74 -6.28
CA SER A 22 -10.09 -28.10 -5.39
C SER A 22 -9.38 -26.92 -6.05
N THR A 23 -8.96 -27.09 -7.31
CA THR A 23 -8.34 -26.01 -8.11
C THR A 23 -9.31 -24.86 -8.35
N PHE A 24 -10.57 -25.16 -8.63
CA PHE A 24 -11.62 -24.16 -8.82
C PHE A 24 -11.88 -23.35 -7.55
N MET A 25 -12.00 -24.02 -6.40
CA MET A 25 -12.21 -23.38 -5.09
C MET A 25 -10.98 -22.60 -4.62
N PHE A 26 -9.77 -23.07 -4.92
CA PHE A 26 -8.53 -22.32 -4.70
C PHE A 26 -8.47 -21.03 -5.54
N ALA A 27 -8.95 -21.10 -6.78
CA ALA A 27 -8.97 -19.97 -7.69
C ALA A 27 -10.09 -18.97 -7.38
N ASN A 28 -11.22 -19.46 -6.87
CA ASN A 28 -12.42 -18.68 -6.53
C ASN A 28 -12.87 -19.03 -5.10
N PRO A 29 -12.13 -18.59 -4.07
CA PRO A 29 -12.48 -18.91 -2.70
C PRO A 29 -13.85 -18.29 -2.38
N PRO A 30 -14.82 -19.07 -1.86
CA PRO A 30 -16.18 -18.59 -1.57
C PRO A 30 -16.22 -17.81 -0.25
N MET A 31 -15.20 -17.00 0.02
CA MET A 31 -15.07 -16.21 1.24
C MET A 31 -15.12 -14.72 0.92
N ARG A 32 -15.77 -13.97 1.81
CA ARG A 32 -15.82 -12.52 1.77
C ARG A 32 -14.94 -11.99 2.89
N ASN A 33 -13.82 -11.39 2.54
CA ASN A 33 -12.88 -10.84 3.51
C ASN A 33 -13.30 -9.41 3.85
N ILE A 34 -13.39 -9.09 5.14
CA ILE A 34 -13.65 -7.74 5.62
C ILE A 34 -12.37 -7.26 6.30
N ILE A 35 -11.76 -6.22 5.73
CA ILE A 35 -10.55 -5.61 6.28
C ILE A 35 -10.97 -4.31 6.95
N LYS A 36 -10.54 -4.10 8.20
CA LYS A 36 -10.82 -2.90 8.99
C LYS A 36 -9.53 -2.15 9.26
N PHE A 37 -9.49 -0.88 8.91
CA PHE A 37 -8.38 0.03 9.16
C PHE A 37 -8.68 0.91 10.37
N PHE A 38 -7.65 1.09 11.19
CA PHE A 38 -7.64 1.97 12.35
C PHE A 38 -6.40 2.84 12.23
N PHE A 39 -6.55 4.15 12.41
CA PHE A 39 -5.47 5.11 12.35
C PHE A 39 -5.18 5.67 13.73
N PHE A 40 -3.94 6.04 13.98
CA PHE A 40 -3.56 6.82 15.16
C PHE A 40 -3.39 8.27 14.74
N ASN A 41 -4.43 9.07 14.97
CA ASN A 41 -4.43 10.49 14.65
C ASN A 41 -3.55 11.27 15.63
N ILE A 42 -2.58 12.03 15.11
CA ILE A 42 -1.66 12.84 15.91
C ILE A 42 -2.32 14.19 16.23
N THR A 43 -2.48 14.52 17.50
CA THR A 43 -3.15 15.77 17.91
C THR A 43 -2.21 16.93 18.25
N ASN A 44 -0.90 16.68 18.33
CA ASN A 44 0.10 17.69 18.69
C ASN A 44 1.32 17.71 17.74
N PRO A 45 1.13 17.75 16.40
CA PRO A 45 2.25 17.70 15.46
C PRO A 45 3.25 18.85 15.67
N ASP A 46 2.77 20.07 15.93
CA ASP A 46 3.63 21.24 16.10
C ASP A 46 4.50 21.14 17.37
N GLU A 47 3.92 20.67 18.48
CA GLU A 47 4.66 20.45 19.73
C GLU A 47 5.74 19.38 19.55
N MET A 48 5.50 18.37 18.72
CA MET A 48 6.50 17.36 18.41
C MET A 48 7.65 17.93 17.56
N ILE A 49 7.33 18.72 16.54
CA ILE A 49 8.31 19.28 15.60
C ILE A 49 9.17 20.34 16.29
N TYR A 50 8.56 21.28 17.01
CA TYR A 50 9.25 22.46 17.55
C TYR A 50 9.53 22.36 19.05
N GLY A 51 8.67 21.66 19.80
CA GLY A 51 8.71 21.60 21.26
C GLY A 51 9.39 20.36 21.83
N SER A 52 9.85 19.42 20.98
CA SER A 52 10.35 18.10 21.41
C SER A 52 9.36 17.33 22.31
N ALA A 53 8.06 17.60 22.18
CA ALA A 53 7.04 16.92 22.97
C ALA A 53 6.84 15.49 22.49
N LYS A 54 6.38 14.62 23.39
CA LYS A 54 5.96 13.26 23.02
C LYS A 54 4.67 13.30 22.18
N PRO A 55 4.49 12.34 21.24
CA PRO A 55 3.25 12.25 20.45
C PRO A 55 2.04 11.98 21.34
N ARG A 56 0.94 12.68 21.04
CA ARG A 56 -0.40 12.40 21.55
C ARG A 56 -1.23 11.82 20.42
N LEU A 57 -1.68 10.60 20.62
CA LEU A 57 -2.37 9.80 19.62
C LEU A 57 -3.81 9.57 20.06
N ILE A 58 -4.76 9.74 19.13
CA ILE A 58 -6.14 9.31 19.28
C ILE A 58 -6.43 8.29 18.19
N GLU A 59 -6.80 7.08 18.59
CA GLU A 59 -7.19 6.03 17.66
C GLU A 59 -8.52 6.40 16.99
N THR A 60 -8.58 6.31 15.66
CA THR A 60 -9.81 6.46 14.90
C THR A 60 -10.67 5.22 15.04
N LYS A 61 -11.96 5.36 14.72
CA LYS A 61 -12.84 4.21 14.56
C LYS A 61 -12.49 3.44 13.26
N ALA A 62 -13.14 2.28 13.09
CA ALA A 62 -12.87 1.36 11.98
C ALA A 62 -13.41 1.86 10.64
N TYR A 63 -12.54 1.92 9.63
CA TYR A 63 -12.90 2.04 8.21
C TYR A 63 -12.83 0.68 7.54
N ALA A 64 -13.89 0.23 6.88
CA ALA A 64 -13.96 -1.14 6.40
C ALA A 64 -14.07 -1.25 4.88
N ILE A 65 -13.31 -2.19 4.33
CA ILE A 65 -13.44 -2.61 2.94
C ILE A 65 -13.78 -4.09 2.87
N ILE A 66 -14.39 -4.48 1.76
CA ILE A 66 -14.51 -5.87 1.36
C ILE A 66 -13.39 -6.15 0.36
N GLU A 67 -12.57 -7.16 0.67
CA GLU A 67 -11.63 -7.74 -0.26
C GLU A 67 -12.26 -8.99 -0.89
N THR A 68 -12.18 -9.06 -2.22
CA THR A 68 -12.43 -10.29 -2.99
C THR A 68 -11.19 -10.69 -3.74
N GLU A 69 -10.88 -11.98 -3.73
CA GLU A 69 -9.70 -12.55 -4.36
C GLU A 69 -10.08 -13.52 -5.48
N GLN A 70 -9.43 -13.40 -6.64
CA GLN A 70 -9.56 -14.33 -7.76
C GLN A 70 -8.20 -14.64 -8.36
N LYS A 71 -7.84 -15.92 -8.45
CA LYS A 71 -6.62 -16.34 -9.15
C LYS A 71 -6.94 -16.57 -10.62
N LYS A 72 -6.22 -15.89 -11.51
CA LYS A 72 -6.37 -16.00 -12.97
C LYS A 72 -5.11 -16.59 -13.61
N TYR A 73 -5.24 -16.99 -14.87
CA TYR A 73 -4.13 -17.53 -15.68
C TYR A 73 -3.45 -18.76 -15.05
N LEU A 74 -4.25 -19.67 -14.51
CA LEU A 74 -3.80 -20.94 -13.95
C LEU A 74 -3.08 -21.76 -15.03
N LYS A 75 -1.82 -22.12 -14.79
CA LYS A 75 -1.02 -22.99 -15.67
C LYS A 75 -0.25 -23.99 -14.82
N PHE A 76 -0.54 -25.27 -14.99
CA PHE A 76 0.26 -26.34 -14.41
C PHE A 76 1.56 -26.52 -15.20
N SER A 77 2.62 -26.90 -14.50
CA SER A 77 3.88 -27.39 -15.10
C SER A 77 3.62 -28.67 -15.90
N GLU A 78 4.54 -29.00 -16.82
CA GLU A 78 4.45 -30.24 -17.63
C GLU A 78 4.38 -31.49 -16.75
N ASP A 79 5.12 -31.49 -15.62
CA ASP A 79 5.15 -32.57 -14.63
C ASP A 79 4.01 -32.50 -13.59
N ASN A 80 3.15 -31.48 -13.67
CA ASN A 80 2.02 -31.21 -12.77
C ASN A 80 2.37 -31.06 -11.28
N ASP A 81 3.61 -30.70 -10.96
CA ASP A 81 4.11 -30.43 -9.61
C ASP A 81 3.96 -28.95 -9.20
N GLU A 82 4.02 -28.04 -10.17
CA GLU A 82 3.91 -26.60 -9.96
C GLU A 82 2.65 -26.02 -10.63
N LEU A 83 2.13 -24.95 -10.02
CA LEU A 83 0.98 -24.19 -10.54
C LEU A 83 1.32 -22.70 -10.56
N PHE A 84 1.47 -22.15 -11.76
CA PHE A 84 1.55 -20.71 -11.97
C PHE A 84 0.15 -20.09 -11.92
N TYR A 85 0.02 -18.95 -11.25
CA TYR A 85 -1.20 -18.16 -11.22
C TYR A 85 -0.88 -16.68 -10.96
N GLN A 86 -1.82 -15.81 -11.33
CA GLN A 86 -1.80 -14.41 -10.95
C GLN A 86 -2.95 -14.13 -10.00
N ASN A 87 -2.66 -13.48 -8.87
CA ASN A 87 -3.65 -13.17 -7.86
C ASN A 87 -4.25 -11.78 -8.10
N TYR A 88 -5.56 -11.73 -8.38
CA TYR A 88 -6.31 -10.49 -8.56
C TYR A 88 -7.13 -10.21 -7.31
N LYS A 89 -6.78 -9.14 -6.62
CA LYS A 89 -7.50 -8.65 -5.45
C LYS A 89 -8.29 -7.41 -5.85
N ARG A 90 -9.56 -7.37 -5.45
CA ARG A 90 -10.41 -6.21 -5.59
C ARG A 90 -10.84 -5.75 -4.21
N PHE A 91 -10.68 -4.46 -3.96
CA PHE A 91 -11.07 -3.80 -2.72
C PHE A 91 -12.27 -2.90 -3.00
N VAL A 92 -13.34 -3.07 -2.23
CA VAL A 92 -14.56 -2.28 -2.36
C VAL A 92 -14.88 -1.67 -1.01
N ILE A 93 -15.00 -0.35 -0.97
CA ILE A 93 -15.45 0.37 0.22
C ILE A 93 -16.83 -0.16 0.64
N ASN A 94 -16.98 -0.43 1.93
CA ASN A 94 -18.24 -0.88 2.48
C ASN A 94 -18.62 -0.06 3.72
N ASP A 95 -19.69 0.73 3.58
CA ASP A 95 -20.17 1.62 4.63
C ASP A 95 -20.92 0.87 5.76
N GLU A 96 -21.41 -0.36 5.51
CA GLU A 96 -22.08 -1.22 6.51
C GLU A 96 -21.12 -1.62 7.64
N PHE A 97 -19.86 -1.91 7.30
CA PHE A 97 -18.83 -2.31 8.28
C PHE A 97 -17.94 -1.15 8.74
N THR A 98 -18.09 0.02 8.12
CA THR A 98 -17.44 1.27 8.52
C THR A 98 -18.23 1.88 9.69
N CYS A 99 -17.57 2.62 10.56
CA CYS A 99 -18.25 3.21 11.71
C CYS A 99 -19.36 4.19 11.26
N PRO A 100 -20.51 4.29 11.96
CA PRO A 100 -21.63 5.12 11.50
C PRO A 100 -21.32 6.61 11.39
N ASP A 101 -20.40 7.11 12.22
CA ASP A 101 -19.99 8.51 12.25
C ASP A 101 -18.72 8.77 11.41
N CYS A 102 -18.21 7.76 10.70
CA CYS A 102 -16.98 7.83 9.94
C CYS A 102 -17.28 8.16 8.48
N SER A 103 -16.42 8.97 7.88
CA SER A 103 -16.41 9.25 6.46
C SER A 103 -15.07 8.90 5.87
N TRP A 104 -15.06 8.38 4.65
CA TRP A 104 -13.82 8.18 3.89
C TRP A 104 -13.08 9.48 3.58
N ASN A 105 -13.78 10.62 3.71
CA ASN A 105 -13.22 11.96 3.62
C ASN A 105 -12.73 12.51 4.97
N ASP A 106 -12.77 11.70 6.04
CA ASP A 106 -12.23 12.09 7.33
C ASP A 106 -10.74 12.37 7.20
N ILE A 107 -10.33 13.46 7.83
CA ILE A 107 -8.95 13.93 7.85
C ILE A 107 -8.24 13.26 9.03
N VAL A 108 -7.09 12.64 8.75
CA VAL A 108 -6.21 12.09 9.78
C VAL A 108 -4.79 12.63 9.60
N THR A 109 -4.18 13.04 10.71
CA THR A 109 -2.79 13.47 10.75
C THR A 109 -1.89 12.28 11.09
N VAL A 110 -1.10 11.85 10.11
CA VAL A 110 -0.16 10.74 10.23
C VAL A 110 1.26 11.18 9.83
N PRO A 111 2.31 10.42 10.20
CA PRO A 111 3.66 10.69 9.72
C PRO A 111 3.74 10.66 8.20
N ASN A 112 4.56 11.52 7.60
CA ASN A 112 4.76 11.55 6.14
C ASN A 112 5.71 10.40 5.73
N PRO A 113 5.22 9.31 5.11
CA PRO A 113 6.07 8.18 4.77
C PRO A 113 7.12 8.54 3.72
N THR A 114 6.80 9.40 2.75
CA THR A 114 7.72 9.84 1.70
C THR A 114 8.87 10.65 2.28
N GLY A 115 8.55 11.67 3.08
CA GLY A 115 9.54 12.50 3.75
C GLY A 115 10.44 11.71 4.69
N ILE A 116 9.88 10.76 5.46
CA ILE A 116 10.64 9.85 6.33
C ILE A 116 11.54 8.92 5.51
N GLY A 117 11.03 8.34 4.42
CA GLY A 117 11.81 7.47 3.54
C GLY A 117 13.00 8.21 2.91
N ALA A 118 12.77 9.42 2.42
CA ALA A 118 13.82 10.27 1.85
C ALA A 118 14.86 10.68 2.91
N ALA A 119 14.42 11.08 4.10
CA ALA A 119 15.32 11.38 5.21
C ALA A 119 16.15 10.15 5.61
N SER A 120 15.53 8.97 5.68
CA SER A 120 16.23 7.71 5.96
C SER A 120 17.31 7.43 4.92
N ALA A 121 17.01 7.59 3.62
CA ALA A 121 17.97 7.38 2.54
C ALA A 121 19.18 8.32 2.62
N ILE A 122 19.02 9.56 3.10
CA ILE A 122 20.15 10.50 3.29
C ILE A 122 21.15 9.99 4.33
N TYR A 123 20.65 9.37 5.40
CA TYR A 123 21.49 8.88 6.50
C TYR A 123 21.92 7.42 6.33
N ASP A 124 21.34 6.71 5.38
CA ASP A 124 21.63 5.31 5.12
C ASP A 124 23.10 5.13 4.64
N PRO A 125 23.88 4.28 5.32
CA PRO A 125 25.25 3.96 4.92
C PRO A 125 25.37 3.43 3.49
N GLN A 126 24.34 2.78 2.94
CA GLN A 126 24.39 2.15 1.62
C GLN A 126 24.68 3.16 0.49
N TYR A 127 24.24 4.41 0.64
CA TYR A 127 24.41 5.45 -0.38
C TYR A 127 25.71 6.26 -0.24
N GLN A 128 26.53 5.99 0.79
CA GLN A 128 27.85 6.60 1.01
C GLN A 128 27.86 8.14 0.85
N MET A 129 26.78 8.81 1.27
CA MET A 129 26.66 10.26 1.10
C MET A 129 27.68 11.00 1.98
N THR A 130 28.39 11.96 1.38
CA THR A 130 29.28 12.84 2.13
C THR A 130 28.47 13.75 3.06
N PRO A 131 29.04 14.23 4.19
CA PRO A 131 28.33 15.13 5.10
C PRO A 131 27.79 16.41 4.44
N VAL A 132 28.48 16.91 3.40
CA VAL A 132 28.03 18.07 2.61
C VAL A 132 26.84 17.70 1.74
N ALA A 133 26.89 16.57 1.03
CA ALA A 133 25.77 16.08 0.23
C ALA A 133 24.53 15.87 1.10
N ARG A 134 24.68 15.28 2.29
CA ARG A 134 23.56 15.09 3.24
C ARG A 134 22.86 16.40 3.59
N ARG A 135 23.63 17.46 3.87
CA ARG A 135 23.05 18.78 4.16
C ARG A 135 22.31 19.34 2.95
N ILE A 136 22.88 19.26 1.75
CA ILE A 136 22.24 19.74 0.52
C ILE A 136 20.90 19.03 0.30
N PHE A 137 20.85 17.71 0.41
CA PHE A 137 19.61 16.95 0.26
C PHE A 137 18.60 17.26 1.38
N ALA A 138 19.05 17.36 2.63
CA ALA A 138 18.17 17.71 3.75
C ALA A 138 17.56 19.11 3.57
N PHE A 139 18.33 20.09 3.11
CA PHE A 139 17.80 21.41 2.76
C PHE A 139 16.84 21.35 1.56
N GLY A 140 17.15 20.53 0.55
CA GLY A 140 16.27 20.32 -0.60
C GLY A 140 14.90 19.77 -0.20
N LEU A 141 14.86 18.78 0.69
CA LEU A 141 13.60 18.22 1.23
C LEU A 141 12.74 19.30 1.90
N LEU A 142 13.35 20.14 2.75
CA LEU A 142 12.64 21.24 3.40
C LEU A 142 12.08 22.26 2.38
N LEU A 143 12.82 22.57 1.32
CA LEU A 143 12.36 23.51 0.28
C LEU A 143 11.18 22.98 -0.54
N VAL A 144 11.10 21.66 -0.73
CA VAL A 144 10.00 21.01 -1.45
C VAL A 144 8.75 20.85 -0.55
N GLY A 145 8.86 21.17 0.74
CA GLY A 145 7.76 21.09 1.69
C GLY A 145 7.64 19.72 2.36
N GLU A 146 8.70 18.90 2.30
CA GLU A 146 8.74 17.60 2.98
C GLU A 146 8.98 17.79 4.47
N TYR A 147 7.88 17.82 5.21
CA TYR A 147 7.89 17.83 6.67
C TYR A 147 7.71 16.41 7.23
N PRO A 148 8.20 16.14 8.45
CA PRO A 148 8.16 14.79 9.05
C PRO A 148 6.74 14.28 9.33
N PHE A 149 5.79 15.20 9.48
CA PHE A 149 4.37 14.91 9.57
C PHE A 149 3.66 15.61 8.43
N MET A 150 2.57 15.00 7.97
CA MET A 150 1.66 15.64 7.04
C MET A 150 1.01 16.80 7.78
N TRP A 151 1.56 18.01 7.58
CA TRP A 151 1.13 19.21 8.29
C TRP A 151 -0.38 19.42 8.15
N VAL A 152 -0.96 20.19 9.07
CA VAL A 152 -2.40 20.48 9.13
C VAL A 152 -2.97 21.03 7.79
N ALA A 153 -2.14 21.66 6.95
CA ALA A 153 -2.52 22.14 5.61
C ALA A 153 -2.49 21.08 4.49
N LEU A 154 -1.90 19.90 4.74
CA LEU A 154 -1.73 18.76 3.84
C LEU A 154 -2.36 17.47 4.41
N SER A 155 -3.31 17.63 5.33
CA SER A 155 -4.05 16.50 5.85
C SER A 155 -4.80 15.81 4.72
N HIS A 156 -4.44 14.56 4.43
CA HIS A 156 -5.12 13.73 3.45
C HIS A 156 -6.29 13.00 4.09
N THR A 157 -7.28 12.74 3.25
CA THR A 157 -8.41 11.92 3.64
C THR A 157 -7.97 10.48 3.85
N VAL A 158 -8.71 9.72 4.66
CA VAL A 158 -8.47 8.28 4.83
C VAL A 158 -8.48 7.54 3.48
N LYS A 159 -9.31 7.97 2.54
CA LYS A 159 -9.37 7.43 1.18
C LYS A 159 -8.09 7.67 0.38
N GLU A 160 -7.55 8.88 0.42
CA GLU A 160 -6.29 9.24 -0.25
C GLU A 160 -5.11 8.47 0.35
N ILE A 161 -5.06 8.31 1.67
CA ILE A 161 -3.98 7.60 2.36
C ILE A 161 -3.96 6.11 2.00
N LEU A 162 -5.13 5.47 1.85
CA LEU A 162 -5.20 4.02 1.62
C LEU A 162 -5.28 3.61 0.15
N PHE A 163 -6.02 4.35 -0.68
CA PHE A 163 -6.44 3.86 -1.99
C PHE A 163 -6.21 4.85 -3.13
N ASP A 164 -6.69 6.09 -3.02
CA ASP A 164 -6.62 7.03 -4.15
C ASP A 164 -5.18 7.51 -4.38
N GLY A 165 -4.34 7.43 -3.35
CA GLY A 165 -3.04 8.09 -3.33
C GLY A 165 -3.19 9.61 -3.19
N TYR A 166 -2.07 10.29 -3.03
CA TYR A 166 -1.99 11.74 -3.01
C TYR A 166 -0.75 12.18 -3.78
N ASN A 167 -0.79 13.40 -4.33
CA ASN A 167 0.36 13.97 -5.02
C ASN A 167 1.38 14.49 -4.01
N ASP A 168 2.64 14.17 -4.23
CA ASP A 168 3.76 14.48 -3.36
C ASP A 168 4.82 15.22 -4.18
N ALA A 169 5.21 16.41 -3.71
CA ALA A 169 6.08 17.30 -4.48
C ALA A 169 7.49 16.72 -4.65
N LEU A 170 7.98 15.91 -3.70
CA LEU A 170 9.25 15.23 -3.85
C LEU A 170 9.19 14.15 -4.92
N LEU A 171 8.12 13.34 -4.94
CA LEU A 171 7.93 12.32 -5.96
C LEU A 171 7.76 12.95 -7.35
N ASP A 172 7.04 14.06 -7.46
CA ASP A 172 6.89 14.80 -8.72
C ASP A 172 8.25 15.29 -9.27
N VAL A 173 9.11 15.83 -8.39
CA VAL A 173 10.48 16.22 -8.76
C VAL A 173 11.30 15.00 -9.18
N GLY A 174 11.19 13.89 -8.44
CA GLY A 174 11.86 12.62 -8.74
C GLY A 174 11.47 12.04 -10.10
N HIS A 175 10.19 12.13 -10.46
CA HIS A 175 9.64 11.67 -11.74
C HIS A 175 9.80 12.68 -12.88
N SER A 176 10.25 13.90 -12.61
CA SER A 176 10.52 14.88 -13.66
C SER A 176 11.59 14.37 -14.64
N LYS A 177 11.45 14.76 -15.93
CA LYS A 177 12.39 14.39 -17.00
C LYS A 177 13.84 14.78 -16.68
N VAL A 178 14.04 15.79 -15.85
CA VAL A 178 15.37 16.27 -15.43
C VAL A 178 16.02 15.31 -14.44
N SER A 179 15.27 14.78 -13.47
CA SER A 179 15.75 13.84 -12.45
C SER A 179 16.10 12.47 -13.04
N GLN A 180 15.21 11.91 -13.88
CA GLN A 180 15.38 10.60 -14.51
C GLN A 180 16.60 10.53 -15.45
N THR A 181 17.01 11.67 -16.03
CA THR A 181 18.09 11.71 -17.03
C THR A 181 19.45 12.05 -16.43
N LYS A 182 19.52 12.64 -15.22
CA LYS A 182 20.78 13.17 -14.66
C LYS A 182 21.15 12.72 -13.24
N LEU A 183 20.23 12.23 -12.42
CA LEU A 183 20.51 11.97 -10.99
C LEU A 183 20.21 10.54 -10.54
N LEU A 184 19.18 9.90 -11.07
CA LEU A 184 18.75 8.56 -10.65
C LEU A 184 18.72 7.63 -11.86
N GLY A 185 19.89 7.10 -12.24
CA GLY A 185 20.00 6.17 -13.36
C GLY A 185 19.09 4.97 -13.18
N LYS A 186 18.13 4.79 -14.10
CA LYS A 186 17.36 3.56 -14.45
C LYS A 186 17.05 2.54 -13.34
N SER A 187 16.88 2.94 -12.07
CA SER A 187 16.67 1.98 -10.97
C SER A 187 15.25 1.95 -10.40
N PHE A 188 14.37 2.86 -10.82
CA PHE A 188 12.95 2.78 -10.49
C PHE A 188 12.18 2.40 -11.75
N SER A 189 12.20 1.10 -12.06
CA SER A 189 11.28 0.51 -13.04
C SER A 189 9.86 0.58 -12.48
N ASN A 190 8.95 0.97 -13.35
CA ASN A 190 7.57 1.36 -13.09
C ASN A 190 6.65 0.15 -12.88
N ASP A 191 7.05 -0.83 -12.07
CA ASP A 191 6.43 -2.16 -12.07
C ASP A 191 5.37 -2.41 -10.97
N TYR A 192 5.05 -1.42 -10.12
CA TYR A 192 4.06 -1.62 -9.04
C TYR A 192 3.14 -0.42 -8.82
N ALA A 193 2.37 -0.04 -9.84
CA ALA A 193 1.16 0.76 -9.66
C ALA A 193 0.15 0.43 -10.75
N VAL A 194 -0.50 -0.73 -10.64
CA VAL A 194 -1.75 -1.01 -11.37
C VAL A 194 -2.86 -1.08 -10.33
N LEU A 195 -3.30 0.09 -9.87
CA LEU A 195 -4.68 0.24 -9.46
C LEU A 195 -5.47 0.35 -10.77
N ALA A 196 -6.22 -0.71 -11.09
CA ALA A 196 -7.07 -0.70 -12.26
C ALA A 196 -8.09 0.45 -12.12
N PRO A 197 -8.27 1.31 -13.15
CA PRO A 197 -9.38 2.24 -13.17
C PRO A 197 -10.71 1.48 -13.20
N ALA A 198 -11.73 2.11 -12.62
CA ALA A 198 -13.10 1.59 -12.48
C ALA A 198 -13.77 1.21 -13.81
#